data_AF-A0AAW0U5D2-F1
#
_entry.id   AF-A0AAW0U5D2-F1
#
_cell.length_a   1.000
_cell.length_b   1.000
_cell.length_c   1.000
_cell.angle_alpha   90.00
_cell.angle_beta   90.00
_cell.angle_gamma   90.00
#
_symmetry.space_group_name_H-M   'P 1'
#
loop_
_entity.id
_entity.type
_entity.pdbx_description
1 polymer ?
#
loop_
_entity_poly.entity_id
_entity_poly.type
_entity_poly.pdbx_seq_one_letter_code
_entity_poly.pdbx_strand_id
1 'polypeptide(L)'
;MSVESAPSDFPIPEIPSCLQLRTVTKGLIPLAESKKLDNYRMGAHVCLWARQEGRSMFGEYRAAVMMQLRFDGTFGFPGGLVDKGEDMVEGLNRELMEEIGWDPSTHPVTWSDYYSTQVAGDRRLVLHFFIKEVTLEQFIALEKSCLQSRDYGKEVMGSVRVPLYTMDNMYNGLPAFLNNKFAGTSKQQLLLALHHSKLLTEHEISDVILKSQNLKLAPNRF
;
A
#
# COMPACT_ATOMS: atom_id res chain seq x y z
N MET A 1 4.98 -22.26 14.44
CA MET A 1 5.69 -20.96 14.44
C MET A 1 5.16 -20.18 15.63
N SER A 2 6.03 -19.62 16.48
CA SER A 2 5.60 -18.80 17.61
C SER A 2 4.90 -17.56 17.05
N VAL A 3 3.62 -17.39 17.39
CA VAL A 3 2.88 -16.16 17.10
C VAL A 3 3.61 -15.05 17.86
N GLU A 4 4.27 -14.14 17.14
CA GLU A 4 4.81 -12.94 17.78
C GLU A 4 3.64 -12.20 18.43
N SER A 5 3.69 -12.07 19.76
CA SER A 5 2.67 -11.32 20.49
C SER A 5 2.66 -9.88 20.00
N ALA A 6 1.48 -9.32 19.76
CA ALA A 6 1.32 -7.93 19.39
C ALA A 6 2.14 -7.00 20.30
N PRO A 7 3.01 -6.15 19.73
CA PRO A 7 3.76 -5.19 20.52
C PRO A 7 2.82 -4.31 21.36
N SER A 8 3.32 -3.89 22.52
CA SER A 8 2.56 -3.06 23.45
C SER A 8 2.15 -1.73 22.81
N ASP A 9 3.04 -1.15 22.01
CA ASP A 9 2.79 0.07 21.26
C ASP A 9 3.63 0.17 19.98
N PHE A 10 3.08 0.88 19.01
CA PHE A 10 3.82 1.45 17.89
C PHE A 10 3.41 2.92 17.77
N PRO A 11 4.36 3.87 17.88
CA PRO A 11 4.05 5.28 17.78
C PRO A 11 3.64 5.64 16.35
N ILE A 12 3.10 6.86 16.18
CA ILE A 12 2.89 7.43 14.85
C ILE A 12 4.26 7.52 14.15
N PRO A 13 4.42 7.01 12.92
CA PRO A 13 5.69 7.09 12.20
C PRO A 13 6.03 8.56 11.89
N GLU A 14 7.33 8.83 11.73
CA GLU A 14 7.78 10.13 11.24
C GLU A 14 7.22 10.37 9.83
N ILE A 15 6.53 11.51 9.67
CA ILE A 15 5.94 11.91 8.39
C ILE A 15 6.85 12.95 7.73
N PRO A 16 7.39 12.68 6.52
CA PRO A 16 8.25 13.64 5.84
C PRO A 16 7.50 14.95 5.58
N SER A 17 8.22 16.07 5.58
CA SER A 17 7.65 17.41 5.48
C SER A 17 6.73 17.58 4.25
N CYS A 18 7.09 16.98 3.11
CA CYS A 18 6.31 16.97 1.87
C CYS A 18 4.96 16.24 2.00
N LEU A 19 4.80 15.38 3.01
CA LEU A 19 3.58 14.64 3.31
C LEU A 19 2.91 15.08 4.62
N GLN A 20 3.32 16.19 5.25
CA GLN A 20 2.62 16.78 6.41
C GLN A 20 1.32 17.49 6.00
N LEU A 21 0.52 16.83 5.16
CA LEU A 21 -0.78 17.29 4.70
C LEU A 21 -1.87 16.66 5.55
N ARG A 22 -2.97 17.39 5.76
CA ARG A 22 -4.13 16.89 6.51
C ARG A 22 -4.66 15.55 5.97
N THR A 23 -4.58 15.32 4.66
CA THR A 23 -5.01 14.07 4.03
C THR A 23 -4.15 12.86 4.42
N VAL A 24 -2.92 13.09 4.86
CA VAL A 24 -1.98 12.06 5.33
C VAL A 24 -2.08 11.92 6.86
N THR A 25 -2.04 13.04 7.58
CA THR A 25 -1.87 13.03 9.04
C THR A 25 -3.18 12.90 9.82
N LYS A 26 -4.33 13.23 9.21
CA LYS A 26 -5.62 13.17 9.91
C LYS A 26 -5.92 11.74 10.33
N GLY A 27 -6.16 11.56 11.62
CA GLY A 27 -6.56 10.27 12.20
C GLY A 27 -5.40 9.30 12.43
N LEU A 28 -4.15 9.68 12.14
CA LEU A 28 -3.01 8.88 12.58
C LEU A 28 -2.96 8.87 14.11
N ILE A 29 -2.86 7.67 14.67
CA ILE A 29 -2.76 7.45 16.12
C ILE A 29 -1.76 6.33 16.41
N PRO A 30 -1.19 6.28 17.62
CA PRO A 30 -0.42 5.12 18.07
C PRO A 30 -1.27 3.85 18.07
N LEU A 31 -0.63 2.68 17.87
CA LEU A 31 -1.33 1.40 17.92
C LEU A 31 -2.02 1.21 19.27
N ALA A 32 -1.38 1.58 20.39
CA ALA A 32 -1.97 1.43 21.72
C ALA A 32 -3.28 2.22 21.90
N GLU A 33 -3.41 3.39 21.26
CA GLU A 33 -4.65 4.18 21.30
C GLU A 33 -5.76 3.53 20.47
N SER A 34 -5.41 2.87 19.37
CA SER A 34 -6.40 2.17 18.53
C SER A 34 -7.09 1.02 19.26
N LYS A 35 -6.37 0.33 20.15
CA LYS A 35 -6.88 -0.77 20.98
C LYS A 35 -7.95 -0.32 21.99
N LYS A 36 -8.06 0.98 22.26
CA LYS A 36 -9.05 1.58 23.17
C LYS A 36 -10.36 1.98 22.44
N LEU A 37 -10.41 1.85 21.12
CA LEU A 37 -11.56 2.27 20.32
C LEU A 37 -12.63 1.17 20.26
N ASP A 38 -13.70 1.36 21.02
CA ASP A 38 -14.87 0.47 21.00
C ASP A 38 -15.79 0.77 19.81
N ASN A 39 -16.42 -0.28 19.27
CA ASN A 39 -17.41 -0.19 18.18
C ASN A 39 -16.86 0.32 16.83
N TYR A 40 -15.55 0.18 16.60
CA TYR A 40 -14.94 0.38 15.29
C TYR A 40 -14.73 -0.99 14.62
N ARG A 41 -14.90 -1.02 13.30
CA ARG A 41 -14.44 -2.15 12.48
C ARG A 41 -12.96 -1.97 12.19
N MET A 42 -12.24 -3.07 12.12
CA MET A 42 -10.81 -3.09 11.83
C MET A 42 -10.59 -3.52 10.38
N GLY A 43 -9.66 -2.86 9.69
CA GLY A 43 -9.12 -3.34 8.44
C GLY A 43 -7.61 -3.24 8.44
N ALA A 44 -6.94 -4.15 7.73
CA ALA A 44 -5.50 -4.20 7.61
C ALA A 44 -5.10 -4.37 6.15
N HIS A 45 -4.11 -3.61 5.70
CA HIS A 45 -3.60 -3.69 4.33
C HIS A 45 -2.08 -3.67 4.33
N VAL A 46 -1.46 -4.19 3.26
CA VAL A 46 0.00 -4.26 3.13
C VAL A 46 0.50 -3.69 1.81
N CYS A 47 1.55 -2.89 1.87
CA CYS A 47 2.38 -2.59 0.71
C CYS A 47 3.44 -3.69 0.54
N LEU A 48 3.18 -4.61 -0.37
CA LEU A 48 4.17 -5.60 -0.83
C LEU A 48 5.05 -4.97 -1.91
N TRP A 49 6.36 -5.05 -1.71
CA TRP A 49 7.32 -4.53 -2.69
C TRP A 49 8.58 -5.40 -2.79
N ALA A 50 9.26 -5.32 -3.92
CA ALA A 50 10.54 -5.97 -4.15
C ALA A 50 11.51 -5.04 -4.85
N ARG A 51 12.78 -5.04 -4.45
CA ARG A 51 13.83 -4.34 -5.18
C ARG A 51 13.89 -4.86 -6.62
N GLN A 52 13.87 -3.94 -7.58
CA GLN A 52 13.99 -4.26 -9.00
C GLN A 52 14.86 -3.21 -9.65
N GLU A 53 16.02 -3.65 -10.14
CA GLU A 53 16.95 -2.81 -10.88
C GLU A 53 16.73 -2.96 -12.39
N GLY A 54 17.32 -2.04 -13.15
CA GLY A 54 17.30 -2.04 -14.60
C GLY A 54 16.60 -0.82 -15.19
N ARG A 55 16.44 -0.83 -16.51
CA ARG A 55 15.89 0.29 -17.26
C ARG A 55 15.05 -0.21 -18.43
N SER A 56 14.01 0.53 -18.75
CA SER A 56 13.20 0.34 -19.95
C SER A 56 13.21 1.60 -20.81
N MET A 57 12.56 1.54 -21.96
CA MET A 57 12.27 2.73 -22.78
C MET A 57 11.39 3.77 -22.04
N PHE A 58 10.76 3.41 -20.92
CA PHE A 58 9.90 4.30 -20.13
C PHE A 58 10.63 4.92 -18.93
N GLY A 59 11.83 4.43 -18.58
CA GLY A 59 12.61 4.92 -17.44
C GLY A 59 13.24 3.81 -16.61
N GLU A 60 13.88 4.22 -15.52
CA GLU A 60 14.62 3.33 -14.61
C GLU A 60 13.68 2.62 -13.63
N TYR A 61 13.87 1.31 -13.50
CA TYR A 61 13.20 0.51 -12.48
C TYR A 61 13.89 0.74 -11.14
N ARG A 62 13.08 0.86 -10.08
CA ARG A 62 13.55 1.00 -8.69
C ARG A 62 13.06 -0.15 -7.82
N ALA A 63 11.79 -0.48 -7.98
CA ALA A 63 11.14 -1.57 -7.30
C ALA A 63 9.88 -1.98 -8.07
N ALA A 64 9.44 -3.21 -7.83
CA ALA A 64 8.08 -3.63 -8.07
C ALA A 64 7.27 -3.36 -6.80
N VAL A 65 6.14 -2.65 -6.91
CA VAL A 65 5.23 -2.38 -5.80
C VAL A 65 3.84 -2.83 -6.22
N MET A 66 3.20 -3.68 -5.42
CA MET A 66 1.89 -4.25 -5.76
C MET A 66 0.76 -3.34 -5.27
N MET A 67 -0.16 -3.03 -6.17
CA MET A 67 -1.51 -2.55 -5.85
C MET A 67 -2.54 -3.37 -6.62
N GLN A 68 -3.81 -3.19 -6.32
CA GLN A 68 -4.92 -3.86 -6.98
C GLN A 68 -5.94 -2.85 -7.48
N LEU A 69 -6.57 -3.14 -8.62
CA LEU A 69 -7.84 -2.53 -8.99
C LEU A 69 -8.95 -3.26 -8.23
N ARG A 70 -9.71 -2.52 -7.42
CA ARG A 70 -10.81 -3.06 -6.63
C ARG A 70 -12.12 -3.10 -7.42
N PHE A 71 -13.10 -3.86 -6.92
CA PHE A 71 -14.45 -3.93 -7.47
C PHE A 71 -15.14 -2.57 -7.61
N ASP A 72 -14.79 -1.59 -6.77
CA ASP A 72 -15.35 -0.23 -6.78
C ASP A 72 -14.68 0.71 -7.80
N GLY A 73 -13.77 0.19 -8.63
CA GLY A 73 -13.07 0.94 -9.67
C GLY A 73 -11.94 1.84 -9.15
N THR A 74 -11.45 1.60 -7.93
CA THR A 74 -10.34 2.36 -7.35
C THR A 74 -9.11 1.48 -7.09
N PHE A 75 -7.93 2.10 -7.04
CA PHE A 75 -6.69 1.42 -6.66
C PHE A 75 -6.54 1.36 -5.14
N GLY A 76 -6.20 0.18 -4.63
CA GLY A 76 -5.95 -0.09 -3.22
C GLY A 76 -4.78 -1.05 -3.00
N PHE A 77 -4.41 -1.24 -1.75
CA PHE A 77 -3.48 -2.29 -1.35
C PHE A 77 -4.24 -3.58 -1.04
N PRO A 78 -3.60 -4.75 -1.25
CA PRO A 78 -4.12 -6.03 -0.77
C PRO A 78 -4.39 -6.01 0.74
N GLY A 79 -5.43 -6.71 1.15
CA GLY A 79 -5.92 -6.80 2.52
C GLY A 79 -7.39 -6.35 2.63
N GLY A 80 -7.94 -6.47 3.82
CA GLY A 80 -9.38 -6.36 4.01
C GLY A 80 -9.79 -6.04 5.43
N LEU A 81 -11.07 -6.28 5.72
CA LEU A 81 -11.59 -6.20 7.07
C LEU A 81 -11.12 -7.41 7.89
N VAL A 82 -10.81 -7.19 9.16
CA VAL A 82 -10.51 -8.28 10.09
C VAL A 82 -11.76 -8.60 10.88
N ASP A 83 -12.06 -9.88 11.02
CA ASP A 83 -13.27 -10.33 11.70
C ASP A 83 -13.24 -10.01 13.20
N LYS A 84 -14.42 -9.84 13.79
CA LYS A 84 -14.51 -9.50 15.21
C LYS A 84 -13.96 -10.64 16.08
N GLY A 85 -12.88 -10.37 16.80
CA GLY A 85 -12.22 -11.34 17.68
C GLY A 85 -11.11 -12.14 17.00
N GLU A 86 -10.86 -11.92 15.71
CA GLU A 86 -9.71 -12.45 14.98
C GLU A 86 -8.45 -11.63 15.33
N ASP A 87 -7.28 -12.29 15.40
CA ASP A 87 -6.02 -11.57 15.50
C ASP A 87 -5.78 -10.77 14.21
N MET A 88 -5.28 -9.54 14.33
CA MET A 88 -5.11 -8.66 13.17
C MET A 88 -4.14 -9.22 12.13
N VAL A 89 -3.01 -9.78 12.58
CA VAL A 89 -1.98 -10.28 11.67
C VAL A 89 -2.43 -11.59 11.04
N GLU A 90 -3.12 -12.45 11.79
CA GLU A 90 -3.76 -13.64 11.23
C GLU A 90 -4.81 -13.29 10.19
N GLY A 91 -5.72 -12.36 10.51
CA GLY A 91 -6.75 -11.87 9.59
C GLY A 91 -6.16 -11.23 8.33
N LEU A 92 -5.13 -10.40 8.47
CA LEU A 92 -4.41 -9.86 7.32
C LEU A 92 -3.84 -10.97 6.43
N ASN A 93 -3.14 -11.95 6.98
CA ASN A 93 -2.56 -13.04 6.18
C ASN A 93 -3.65 -13.91 5.52
N ARG A 94 -4.80 -14.11 6.17
CA ARG A 94 -5.97 -14.78 5.57
C ARG A 94 -6.49 -13.99 4.38
N GLU A 95 -6.73 -12.69 4.51
CA GLU A 95 -7.18 -11.82 3.42
C GLU A 95 -6.20 -11.86 2.23
N LEU A 96 -4.89 -11.82 2.49
CA LEU A 96 -3.88 -11.91 1.43
C LEU A 96 -3.90 -13.25 0.70
N MET A 97 -4.12 -14.36 1.42
CA MET A 97 -4.25 -15.67 0.78
C MET A 97 -5.45 -15.70 -0.18
N GLU A 98 -6.53 -15.05 0.21
CA GLU A 98 -7.80 -15.02 -0.53
C GLU A 98 -7.73 -14.10 -1.76
N GLU A 99 -7.13 -12.92 -1.62
CA GLU A 99 -7.06 -11.90 -2.66
C GLU A 99 -5.93 -12.08 -3.67
N ILE A 100 -4.75 -12.52 -3.21
CA ILE A 100 -3.53 -12.56 -4.04
C ILE A 100 -2.85 -13.94 -4.08
N GLY A 101 -3.42 -14.94 -3.41
CA GLY A 101 -2.81 -16.28 -3.34
C GLY A 101 -1.54 -16.28 -2.49
N TRP A 102 -1.44 -15.38 -1.50
CA TRP A 102 -0.34 -15.33 -0.54
C TRP A 102 -0.23 -16.63 0.26
N ASP A 103 1.00 -17.11 0.47
CA ASP A 103 1.28 -18.28 1.31
C ASP A 103 1.96 -17.84 2.62
N PRO A 104 1.20 -17.71 3.72
CA PRO A 104 1.74 -17.29 5.01
C PRO A 104 2.69 -18.32 5.64
N SER A 105 2.77 -19.55 5.11
CA SER A 105 3.72 -20.55 5.63
C SER A 105 5.16 -20.28 5.20
N THR A 106 5.35 -19.51 4.12
CA THR A 106 6.68 -19.23 3.56
C THR A 106 7.21 -17.88 4.01
N HIS A 107 6.40 -16.83 3.94
CA HIS A 107 6.82 -15.46 4.21
C HIS A 107 5.66 -14.65 4.82
N PRO A 108 5.18 -14.98 6.04
CA PRO A 108 4.01 -14.30 6.61
C PRO A 108 4.26 -12.80 6.75
N VAL A 109 3.20 -11.99 6.64
CA VAL A 109 3.23 -10.63 7.19
C VAL A 109 3.26 -10.76 8.71
N THR A 110 4.15 -10.04 9.38
CA THR A 110 4.29 -10.07 10.84
C THR A 110 4.26 -8.67 11.44
N TRP A 111 4.37 -8.57 12.76
CA TRP A 111 4.45 -7.29 13.45
C TRP A 111 5.70 -6.47 13.11
N SER A 112 6.78 -7.10 12.63
CA SER A 112 7.95 -6.35 12.13
C SER A 112 7.66 -5.56 10.86
N ASP A 113 6.61 -5.95 10.11
CA ASP A 113 6.18 -5.27 8.90
C ASP A 113 5.19 -4.12 9.21
N TYR A 114 4.76 -3.94 10.47
CA TYR A 114 3.76 -2.95 10.85
C TYR A 114 4.32 -1.52 10.70
N TYR A 115 3.52 -0.63 10.12
CA TYR A 115 3.93 0.76 9.87
C TYR A 115 3.06 1.80 10.59
N SER A 116 1.73 1.74 10.43
CA SER A 116 0.87 2.79 10.99
C SER A 116 -0.58 2.35 11.25
N THR A 117 -1.27 3.13 12.06
CA THR A 117 -2.72 3.07 12.24
C THR A 117 -3.35 4.41 11.89
N GLN A 118 -4.47 4.37 11.17
CA GLN A 118 -5.28 5.53 10.85
C GLN A 118 -6.76 5.29 11.14
N VAL A 119 -7.41 6.26 11.79
CA VAL A 119 -8.84 6.22 12.13
C VAL A 119 -9.65 7.04 11.14
N ALA A 120 -10.60 6.39 10.48
CA ALA A 120 -11.68 7.02 9.74
C ALA A 120 -12.94 7.07 10.61
N GLY A 121 -13.01 8.10 11.47
CA GLY A 121 -14.05 8.26 12.49
C GLY A 121 -15.47 8.37 11.92
N ASP A 122 -15.63 8.99 10.76
CA ASP A 122 -16.89 9.12 10.03
C ASP A 122 -17.46 7.76 9.59
N ARG A 123 -16.59 6.77 9.36
CA ARG A 123 -16.96 5.42 8.92
C ARG A 123 -16.87 4.37 10.02
N ARG A 124 -16.45 4.77 11.22
CA ARG A 124 -16.09 3.87 12.34
C ARG A 124 -15.14 2.76 11.90
N LEU A 125 -14.06 3.14 11.21
CA LEU A 125 -13.02 2.22 10.74
C LEU A 125 -11.67 2.58 11.35
N VAL A 126 -10.95 1.58 11.83
CA VAL A 126 -9.52 1.63 12.15
C VAL A 126 -8.79 0.87 11.06
N LEU A 127 -7.85 1.54 10.39
CA LEU A 127 -7.10 1.01 9.27
C LEU A 127 -5.64 0.88 9.66
N HIS A 128 -5.16 -0.35 9.71
CA HIS A 128 -3.77 -0.68 9.97
C HIS A 128 -3.04 -0.90 8.65
N PHE A 129 -1.77 -0.51 8.62
CA PHE A 129 -0.96 -0.56 7.42
C PHE A 129 0.40 -1.19 7.70
N PHE A 130 0.78 -2.09 6.81
CA PHE A 130 2.04 -2.84 6.85
C PHE A 130 2.85 -2.55 5.59
N ILE A 131 4.16 -2.64 5.69
CA ILE A 131 5.09 -2.54 4.55
C ILE A 131 6.01 -3.75 4.62
N LYS A 132 6.00 -4.56 3.56
CA LYS A 132 6.78 -5.79 3.51
C LYS A 132 7.60 -5.86 2.24
N GLU A 133 8.92 -6.02 2.42
CA GLU A 133 9.84 -6.34 1.34
C GLU A 133 9.85 -7.86 1.09
N VAL A 134 9.77 -8.25 -0.18
CA VAL A 134 9.94 -9.63 -0.67
C VAL A 134 11.00 -9.65 -1.75
N THR A 135 11.49 -10.84 -2.10
CA THR A 135 12.40 -10.97 -3.26
C THR A 135 11.63 -10.72 -4.57
N LEU A 136 12.32 -10.28 -5.62
CA LEU A 136 11.69 -10.09 -6.93
C LEU A 136 11.12 -11.40 -7.50
N GLU A 137 11.76 -12.53 -7.21
CA GLU A 137 11.26 -13.87 -7.58
C GLU A 137 9.93 -14.17 -6.89
N GLN A 138 9.84 -13.94 -5.59
CA GLN A 138 8.59 -14.10 -4.82
C GLN A 138 7.49 -13.18 -5.34
N PHE A 139 7.83 -11.92 -5.63
CA PHE A 139 6.89 -10.95 -6.19
C PHE A 139 6.31 -11.43 -7.53
N ILE A 140 7.17 -11.91 -8.44
CA ILE A 140 6.74 -12.43 -9.75
C ILE A 140 5.91 -13.70 -9.61
N ALA A 141 6.27 -14.59 -8.68
CA ALA A 141 5.49 -15.79 -8.40
C ALA A 141 4.09 -15.43 -7.89
N LEU A 142 4.00 -14.44 -6.99
CA LEU A 142 2.75 -13.94 -6.45
C LEU A 142 1.86 -13.30 -7.52
N GLU A 143 2.43 -12.50 -8.43
CA GLU A 143 1.65 -11.94 -9.55
C GLU A 143 1.01 -13.02 -10.42
N LYS A 144 1.69 -14.15 -10.61
CA LYS A 144 1.13 -15.29 -11.35
C LYS A 144 0.01 -15.97 -10.58
N SER A 145 0.13 -16.09 -9.25
CA SER A 145 -0.91 -16.70 -8.41
C SER A 145 -2.15 -15.80 -8.26
N CYS A 146 -2.02 -14.48 -8.37
CA CYS A 146 -3.15 -13.55 -8.27
C CYS A 146 -4.30 -13.91 -9.24
N LEU A 147 -4.01 -14.42 -10.43
CA LEU A 147 -5.05 -14.79 -11.41
C LEU A 147 -5.84 -16.05 -11.01
N GLN A 148 -5.32 -16.82 -10.06
CA GLN A 148 -5.90 -18.05 -9.54
C GLN A 148 -6.46 -17.86 -8.13
N SER A 149 -6.34 -16.65 -7.55
CA SER A 149 -6.83 -16.36 -6.20
C SER A 149 -8.35 -16.42 -6.15
N ARG A 150 -8.88 -16.62 -4.93
CA ARG A 150 -10.31 -16.83 -4.71
C ARG A 150 -11.15 -15.64 -5.15
N ASP A 151 -10.60 -14.43 -4.96
CA ASP A 151 -11.34 -13.18 -5.10
C ASP A 151 -10.99 -12.41 -6.38
N TYR A 152 -10.15 -12.99 -7.23
CA TYR A 152 -9.95 -12.53 -8.60
C TYR A 152 -11.26 -12.52 -9.39
N GLY A 153 -11.56 -11.38 -10.01
CA GLY A 153 -12.80 -11.14 -10.75
C GLY A 153 -14.03 -10.88 -9.86
N LYS A 154 -13.87 -10.83 -8.53
CA LYS A 154 -14.95 -10.51 -7.57
C LYS A 154 -14.66 -9.22 -6.81
N GLU A 155 -13.74 -9.27 -5.86
CA GLU A 155 -13.33 -8.10 -5.06
C GLU A 155 -12.09 -7.44 -5.67
N VAL A 156 -11.25 -8.25 -6.31
CA VAL A 156 -10.01 -7.84 -6.98
C VAL A 156 -10.15 -7.99 -8.49
N MET A 157 -10.10 -6.88 -9.22
CA MET A 157 -10.22 -6.85 -10.69
C MET A 157 -8.87 -7.01 -11.41
N GLY A 158 -7.77 -7.04 -10.66
CA GLY A 158 -6.44 -7.29 -11.19
C GLY A 158 -5.34 -6.65 -10.35
N SER A 159 -4.22 -7.34 -10.21
CA SER A 159 -3.00 -6.79 -9.63
C SER A 159 -2.26 -5.93 -10.65
N VAL A 160 -1.64 -4.85 -10.18
CA VAL A 160 -0.83 -3.94 -10.98
C VAL A 160 0.48 -3.63 -10.27
N ARG A 161 1.53 -3.38 -11.06
CA ARG A 161 2.76 -2.75 -10.54
C ARG A 161 2.63 -1.23 -10.60
N VAL A 162 3.02 -0.55 -9.53
CA VAL A 162 3.16 0.91 -9.55
C VAL A 162 4.37 1.28 -10.43
N PRO A 163 4.20 2.09 -11.49
CA PRO A 163 5.32 2.49 -12.35
C PRO A 163 6.14 3.60 -11.66
N LEU A 164 7.20 3.24 -10.95
CA LEU A 164 7.98 4.19 -10.14
C LEU A 164 8.89 5.14 -10.94
N TYR A 165 8.94 4.99 -12.27
CA TYR A 165 9.64 5.92 -13.15
C TYR A 165 8.76 7.11 -13.50
N THR A 166 9.41 8.23 -13.85
CA THR A 166 8.78 9.36 -14.55
C THR A 166 9.39 9.41 -15.94
N MET A 167 8.56 9.37 -16.98
CA MET A 167 9.02 9.41 -18.38
C MET A 167 9.57 10.81 -18.74
N ASP A 168 10.26 10.92 -19.87
CA ASP A 168 10.85 12.18 -20.36
C ASP A 168 9.84 13.33 -20.52
N ASN A 169 8.57 13.01 -20.74
CA ASN A 169 7.52 14.02 -20.79
C ASN A 169 7.13 14.57 -19.40
N MET A 170 7.75 14.10 -18.32
CA MET A 170 7.57 14.49 -16.91
C MET A 170 6.21 14.15 -16.27
N TYR A 171 5.25 13.61 -17.04
CA TYR A 171 3.87 13.42 -16.56
C TYR A 171 3.40 11.96 -16.64
N ASN A 172 4.03 11.12 -17.46
CA ASN A 172 3.72 9.69 -17.54
C ASN A 172 4.56 8.88 -16.54
N GLY A 173 4.11 7.65 -16.25
CA GLY A 173 4.67 6.81 -15.19
C GLY A 173 4.00 7.12 -13.84
N LEU A 174 4.80 7.33 -12.80
CA LEU A 174 4.29 7.56 -11.44
C LEU A 174 3.34 8.76 -11.34
N PRO A 175 3.59 9.93 -11.97
CA PRO A 175 2.68 11.07 -11.86
C PRO A 175 1.29 10.76 -12.45
N ALA A 176 1.24 10.08 -13.59
CA ALA A 176 0.00 9.62 -14.21
C ALA A 176 -0.70 8.58 -13.34
N PHE A 177 0.05 7.62 -12.78
CA PHE A 177 -0.51 6.60 -11.88
C PHE A 177 -1.17 7.24 -10.66
N LEU A 178 -0.49 8.20 -10.04
CA LEU A 178 -1.00 8.95 -8.88
C LEU A 178 -2.26 9.79 -9.20
N ASN A 179 -2.56 10.07 -10.47
CA ASN A 179 -3.78 10.80 -10.85
C ASN A 179 -5.02 9.90 -10.97
N ASN A 180 -4.87 8.57 -10.86
CA ASN A 180 -6.01 7.67 -10.78
C ASN A 180 -6.80 7.84 -9.47
N LYS A 181 -7.95 7.17 -9.39
CA LYS A 181 -8.76 7.09 -8.17
C LYS A 181 -8.22 6.01 -7.23
N PHE A 182 -8.09 6.36 -5.96
CA PHE A 182 -7.60 5.45 -4.91
C PHE A 182 -8.65 5.25 -3.83
N ALA A 183 -8.69 4.06 -3.24
CA ALA A 183 -9.52 3.75 -2.10
C ALA A 183 -9.00 4.47 -0.85
N GLY A 184 -9.89 5.12 -0.11
CA GLY A 184 -9.59 5.70 1.20
C GLY A 184 -8.28 6.49 1.24
N THR A 185 -7.31 5.99 2.00
CA THR A 185 -5.99 6.60 2.21
C THR A 185 -4.86 5.86 1.49
N SER A 186 -5.17 4.94 0.58
CA SER A 186 -4.18 4.11 -0.12
C SER A 186 -3.17 4.92 -0.92
N LYS A 187 -3.57 6.06 -1.50
CA LYS A 187 -2.62 6.96 -2.18
C LYS A 187 -1.58 7.53 -1.22
N GLN A 188 -1.99 7.96 -0.04
CA GLN A 188 -1.09 8.51 0.98
C GLN A 188 -0.20 7.41 1.57
N GLN A 189 -0.78 6.25 1.84
CA GLN A 189 -0.04 5.06 2.28
C GLN A 189 1.03 4.64 1.26
N LEU A 190 0.74 4.71 -0.04
CA LEU A 190 1.73 4.47 -1.10
C LEU A 190 2.90 5.44 -0.99
N LEU A 191 2.63 6.75 -0.92
CA LEU A 191 3.70 7.76 -0.85
C LEU A 191 4.56 7.61 0.43
N LEU A 192 3.92 7.29 1.56
CA LEU A 192 4.62 7.00 2.82
C LEU A 192 5.48 5.75 2.70
N ALA A 193 4.97 4.67 2.08
CA ALA A 193 5.72 3.44 1.87
C ALA A 193 6.93 3.65 0.95
N LEU A 194 6.77 4.40 -0.14
CA LEU A 194 7.87 4.72 -1.06
C LEU A 194 8.99 5.52 -0.37
N HIS A 195 8.62 6.44 0.52
CA HIS A 195 9.59 7.18 1.35
C HIS A 195 10.27 6.26 2.38
N HIS A 196 9.49 5.51 3.15
CA HIS A 196 9.96 4.64 4.22
C HIS A 196 10.94 3.58 3.69
N SER A 197 10.62 2.97 2.54
CA SER A 197 11.47 1.99 1.86
C SER A 197 12.64 2.61 1.09
N LYS A 198 12.86 3.93 1.20
CA LYS A 198 13.95 4.67 0.53
C LYS A 198 13.96 4.46 -0.99
N LEU A 199 12.77 4.28 -1.58
CA LEU A 199 12.60 4.14 -3.03
C LEU A 199 12.52 5.50 -3.72
N LEU A 200 11.94 6.48 -3.03
CA LEU A 200 11.92 7.87 -3.41
C LEU A 200 12.35 8.75 -2.24
N THR A 201 13.11 9.78 -2.56
CA THR A 201 13.42 10.88 -1.66
C THR A 201 12.20 11.79 -1.48
N GLU A 202 12.22 12.59 -0.42
CA GLU A 202 11.22 13.62 -0.16
C GLU A 202 11.08 14.64 -1.31
N HIS A 203 12.19 15.00 -1.96
CA HIS A 203 12.17 15.87 -3.12
C HIS A 203 11.47 15.22 -4.31
N GLU A 204 11.80 13.96 -4.63
CA GLU A 204 11.15 13.21 -5.70
C GLU A 204 9.65 13.03 -5.43
N ILE A 205 9.25 12.75 -4.19
CA ILE A 205 7.83 12.66 -3.80
C ILE A 205 7.10 13.99 -4.06
N SER A 206 7.71 15.11 -3.66
CA SER A 206 7.14 16.44 -3.88
C SER A 206 6.93 16.73 -5.36
N ASP A 207 7.92 16.42 -6.20
CA ASP A 207 7.85 16.63 -7.64
C ASP A 207 6.77 15.76 -8.29
N VAL A 208 6.70 14.46 -7.99
CA VAL A 208 5.68 13.58 -8.61
C VAL A 208 4.25 13.94 -8.19
N ILE A 209 4.05 14.43 -6.95
CA ILE A 209 2.74 14.96 -6.51
C ILE A 209 2.37 16.20 -7.33
N LEU A 210 3.31 17.14 -7.49
CA LEU A 210 3.09 18.36 -8.26
C LEU A 210 2.74 18.03 -9.72
N LYS A 211 3.48 17.12 -10.35
CA LYS A 211 3.21 16.68 -11.74
C LYS A 211 1.88 15.95 -11.86
N SER A 212 1.55 15.09 -10.90
CA SER A 212 0.26 14.38 -10.86
C SER A 212 -0.94 15.32 -10.77
N GLN A 213 -0.82 16.45 -10.06
CA GLN A 213 -1.88 17.47 -9.97
C GLN A 213 -1.98 18.34 -11.23
N ASN A 214 -0.94 18.35 -12.07
CA ASN A 214 -0.82 19.20 -13.24
C ASN A 214 -0.77 18.41 -14.56
N LEU A 215 -1.33 17.19 -14.61
CA LEU A 215 -1.34 16.37 -15.83
C LEU A 215 -1.93 17.07 -17.06
N LYS A 216 -2.80 18.07 -16.88
CA LYS A 216 -3.33 18.91 -17.96
C LYS A 216 -2.25 19.69 -18.73
N LEU A 217 -1.06 19.84 -18.14
CA LEU A 217 0.11 20.46 -18.76
C LEU A 217 0.99 19.45 -19.49
N ALA A 218 0.60 18.17 -19.52
CA ALA A 218 1.32 17.17 -20.27
C ALA A 218 1.33 17.56 -21.76
N PRO A 219 2.51 17.55 -22.42
CA PRO A 219 2.56 17.71 -23.86
C PRO A 219 1.67 16.65 -24.50
N ASN A 220 0.95 17.05 -25.56
CA ASN A 220 -0.14 16.26 -26.15
C ASN A 220 0.17 14.76 -26.16
N ARG A 221 -0.80 13.99 -25.62
CA ARG A 221 -0.84 12.55 -25.83
C ARG A 221 -0.81 12.33 -27.35
N PHE A 222 0.11 11.51 -27.84
CA PHE A 222 0.07 11.01 -29.21
C PHE A 222 -1.33 10.46 -29.51
#